data_AF-A0A1V4ML57-F1
#
_entry.id   AF-A0A1V4ML57-F1
#
_cell.length_a   1.000
_cell.length_b   1.000
_cell.length_c   1.000
_cell.angle_alpha   90.00
_cell.angle_beta   90.00
_cell.angle_gamma   90.00
#
_symmetry.space_group_name_H-M   'P 1'
#
loop_
_entity.id
_entity.type
_entity.pdbx_description
1 polymer ?
#
loop_
_entity_poly.entity_id
_entity_poly.type
_entity_poly.pdbx_seq_one_letter_code
_entity_poly.pdbx_strand_id
1 'polypeptide(L)'
;MKDNLFNEQIFGRKKIRTKDRFRFDCHPEVACFTQCCKNADMYLYPYDIIRMKNGLDISSDRFLEQYTVQAFRDNPYFPSLMLKMSDNKEKSCPFLSSDGCTIYKDRPFSCRSYPVERAVARDGDENERRVLYFIMRHSYCLGHKESREWTVPEWIQDQEMEVYNKMNDLWVDVDSIFRANPWGSQGNHSPTLKMAFMACFNMDMFKRFVFESSFLSRFDLSGERIEKLKRSDVELMKFGFDWTTFFLTRSGPLVLTRPQTNPS
;
A
#
# COMPACT_ATOMS: atom_id res chain seq x y z
N MET A 1 25.14 9.58 15.26
CA MET A 1 24.33 8.63 16.06
C MET A 1 23.70 7.67 15.09
N LYS A 2 24.35 6.51 14.98
CA LYS A 2 24.14 5.49 13.96
C LYS A 2 23.19 4.43 14.51
N ASP A 3 22.41 3.85 13.60
CA ASP A 3 21.81 2.52 13.68
C ASP A 3 21.03 2.20 14.96
N ASN A 4 19.72 2.48 14.97
CA ASN A 4 18.84 1.90 15.99
C ASN A 4 17.35 1.80 15.60
N LEU A 5 17.06 1.20 14.44
CA LEU A 5 15.68 0.78 14.08
C LEU A 5 15.57 -0.63 13.46
N PHE A 6 16.63 -1.45 13.49
CA PHE A 6 16.60 -2.82 12.94
C PHE A 6 17.05 -3.90 13.94
N ASN A 7 16.97 -3.63 15.24
CA ASN A 7 17.40 -4.55 16.28
C ASN A 7 16.24 -4.99 17.16
N GLU A 8 15.22 -5.57 16.53
CA GLU A 8 14.53 -6.71 17.14
C GLU A 8 14.80 -7.93 16.27
N GLN A 9 15.29 -8.97 16.92
CA GLN A 9 15.67 -10.24 16.37
C GLN A 9 14.40 -10.94 15.84
N ILE A 10 13.97 -10.63 14.61
CA ILE A 10 12.89 -11.37 13.94
C ILE A 10 13.44 -12.75 13.58
N PHE A 11 13.29 -13.70 14.50
CA PHE A 11 13.54 -15.12 14.27
C PHE A 11 12.85 -15.53 12.95
N GLY A 12 13.63 -15.88 11.92
CA GLY A 12 13.12 -16.44 10.66
C GLY A 12 13.25 -15.57 9.41
N ARG A 13 13.84 -14.36 9.48
CA ARG A 13 14.06 -13.51 8.29
C ARG A 13 15.45 -13.73 7.68
N LYS A 14 15.53 -14.20 6.43
CA LYS A 14 16.80 -14.46 5.71
C LYS A 14 16.90 -13.65 4.42
N LYS A 15 17.92 -12.81 4.27
CA LYS A 15 18.21 -12.10 3.01
C LYS A 15 18.52 -13.09 1.88
N ILE A 16 17.97 -12.84 0.69
CA ILE A 16 18.12 -13.68 -0.50
C ILE A 16 18.43 -12.82 -1.74
N ARG A 17 19.21 -13.35 -2.69
CA ARG A 17 19.43 -12.73 -4.01
C ARG A 17 18.39 -13.25 -5.00
N THR A 18 18.16 -12.51 -6.07
CA THR A 18 17.14 -12.85 -7.07
C THR A 18 17.35 -14.21 -7.75
N LYS A 19 18.60 -14.68 -7.85
CA LYS A 19 18.96 -15.99 -8.45
C LYS A 19 19.00 -17.14 -7.44
N ASP A 20 18.95 -16.85 -6.14
CA ASP A 20 18.96 -17.91 -5.13
C ASP A 20 17.59 -18.61 -5.15
N ARG A 21 17.58 -19.91 -4.83
CA ARG A 21 16.36 -20.72 -4.76
C ARG A 21 15.85 -20.86 -3.33
N PHE A 22 14.54 -20.95 -3.16
CA PHE A 22 13.88 -21.27 -1.90
C PHE A 22 12.73 -22.23 -2.11
N ARG A 23 12.38 -23.00 -1.08
CA ARG A 23 11.26 -23.93 -1.09
C ARG A 23 10.05 -23.32 -0.43
N PHE A 24 8.91 -23.40 -1.10
CA PHE A 24 7.64 -22.96 -0.55
C PHE A 24 6.46 -23.48 -1.38
N ASP A 25 5.42 -23.97 -0.74
CA ASP A 25 4.11 -24.11 -1.37
C ASP A 25 2.99 -23.91 -0.34
N CYS A 26 1.87 -23.32 -0.75
CA CYS A 26 0.72 -23.07 0.13
C CYS A 26 -0.56 -23.48 -0.60
N HIS A 27 -1.18 -24.55 -0.12
CA HIS A 27 -2.39 -25.12 -0.70
C HIS A 27 -3.27 -25.74 0.41
N PRO A 28 -4.54 -26.06 0.13
CA PRO A 28 -5.48 -26.57 1.14
C PRO A 28 -5.04 -27.82 1.90
N GLU A 29 -4.13 -28.62 1.35
CA GLU A 29 -3.67 -29.88 1.96
C GLU A 29 -2.49 -29.69 2.91
N VAL A 30 -1.83 -28.52 2.90
CA VAL A 30 -0.80 -28.19 3.90
C VAL A 30 -1.47 -28.03 5.26
N ALA A 31 -0.95 -28.70 6.29
CA ALA A 31 -1.58 -28.75 7.61
C ALA A 31 -1.76 -27.39 8.30
N CYS A 32 -1.00 -26.36 7.89
CA CYS A 32 -1.14 -25.00 8.40
C CYS A 32 -2.05 -24.09 7.54
N PHE A 33 -2.76 -24.63 6.55
CA PHE A 33 -3.60 -23.84 5.64
C PHE A 33 -4.57 -22.96 6.46
N THR A 34 -4.69 -21.69 6.06
CA THR A 34 -5.44 -20.61 6.74
C THR A 34 -4.93 -20.15 8.11
N GLN A 35 -3.91 -20.79 8.70
CA GLN A 35 -3.40 -20.37 10.02
C GLN A 35 -2.81 -18.95 10.01
N CYS A 36 -2.25 -18.51 8.87
CA CYS A 36 -1.77 -17.13 8.69
C CYS A 36 -2.90 -16.08 8.66
N CYS A 37 -4.15 -16.49 8.48
CA CYS A 37 -5.31 -15.60 8.46
C CYS A 37 -5.86 -15.30 9.86
N LYS A 38 -5.14 -15.67 10.93
CA LYS A 38 -5.54 -15.48 12.32
C LYS A 38 -4.52 -14.61 13.05
N ASN A 39 -5.01 -13.65 13.83
CA ASN A 39 -4.21 -12.73 14.64
C ASN A 39 -3.02 -12.11 13.87
N ALA A 40 -3.27 -11.72 12.62
CA ALA A 40 -2.27 -11.11 11.76
C ALA A 40 -2.28 -9.58 11.90
N ASP A 41 -1.09 -8.97 11.94
CA ASP A 41 -0.91 -7.52 11.91
C ASP A 41 -0.46 -7.10 10.50
N MET A 42 -1.39 -6.55 9.72
CA MET A 42 -1.21 -6.38 8.27
C MET A 42 -1.45 -4.95 7.83
N TYR A 43 -0.39 -4.30 7.32
CA TYR A 43 -0.49 -3.04 6.60
C TYR A 43 -1.31 -3.22 5.31
N LEU A 44 -2.10 -2.20 5.00
CA LEU A 44 -2.77 -2.03 3.72
C LEU A 44 -2.17 -0.82 3.00
N TYR A 45 -1.57 -1.07 1.84
CA TYR A 45 -1.13 -0.01 0.95
C TYR A 45 -2.34 0.61 0.23
N PRO A 46 -2.23 1.84 -0.28
CA PRO A 46 -3.27 2.47 -1.10
C PRO A 46 -3.84 1.56 -2.20
N TYR A 47 -2.96 0.82 -2.88
CA TYR A 47 -3.38 -0.09 -3.94
C TYR A 47 -4.11 -1.33 -3.41
N ASP A 48 -3.77 -1.82 -2.23
CA ASP A 48 -4.50 -2.92 -1.58
C ASP A 48 -5.96 -2.52 -1.32
N ILE A 49 -6.18 -1.29 -0.85
CA ILE A 49 -7.53 -0.75 -0.58
C ILE A 49 -8.37 -0.74 -1.86
N ILE A 50 -7.78 -0.30 -2.98
CA ILE A 50 -8.47 -0.30 -4.29
C ILE A 50 -8.83 -1.72 -4.72
N ARG A 51 -7.87 -2.65 -4.63
CA ARG A 51 -8.10 -4.05 -5.01
C ARG A 51 -9.18 -4.69 -4.17
N MET A 52 -9.07 -4.57 -2.85
CA MET A 52 -9.99 -5.20 -1.93
C MET A 52 -11.39 -4.60 -1.99
N LYS A 53 -11.55 -3.26 -2.03
CA LYS A 53 -12.88 -2.64 -2.13
C LYS A 53 -13.59 -3.03 -3.44
N ASN A 54 -12.85 -3.11 -4.55
CA ASN A 54 -13.41 -3.45 -5.85
C ASN A 54 -13.76 -4.94 -5.93
N GLY A 55 -12.94 -5.83 -5.33
CA GLY A 55 -13.26 -7.25 -5.21
C GLY A 55 -14.48 -7.53 -4.32
N LEU A 56 -14.80 -6.61 -3.41
CA LEU A 56 -15.98 -6.64 -2.54
C LEU A 56 -17.19 -5.88 -3.11
N ASP A 57 -17.00 -5.15 -4.22
CA ASP A 57 -18.00 -4.25 -4.81
C ASP A 57 -18.57 -3.22 -3.80
N ILE A 58 -17.69 -2.57 -3.03
CA ILE A 58 -18.06 -1.52 -2.07
C ILE A 58 -17.24 -0.25 -2.26
N SER A 59 -17.77 0.86 -1.73
CA SER A 59 -17.06 2.15 -1.74
C SER A 59 -15.85 2.16 -0.79
N SER A 60 -14.89 3.05 -1.06
CA SER A 60 -13.77 3.37 -0.17
C SER A 60 -14.25 3.76 1.22
N ASP A 61 -15.31 4.58 1.32
CA ASP A 61 -15.90 4.99 2.60
C ASP A 61 -16.31 3.77 3.44
N ARG A 62 -17.05 2.82 2.83
CA ARG A 62 -17.47 1.59 3.49
C ARG A 62 -16.31 0.67 3.83
N PHE A 63 -15.34 0.53 2.91
CA PHE A 63 -14.19 -0.33 3.13
C PHE A 63 -13.35 0.16 4.32
N LEU A 64 -13.03 1.45 4.35
CA LEU A 64 -12.24 2.07 5.42
C LEU A 64 -12.93 1.93 6.78
N GLU A 65 -14.24 2.18 6.84
CA GLU A 65 -15.04 2.05 8.07
C GLU A 65 -15.09 0.61 8.60
N GLN A 66 -15.36 -0.36 7.72
CA GLN A 66 -15.66 -1.73 8.13
C GLN A 66 -14.41 -2.59 8.32
N TYR A 67 -13.41 -2.42 7.46
CA TYR A 67 -12.29 -3.37 7.32
C TYR A 67 -10.93 -2.79 7.69
N THR A 68 -10.84 -1.52 8.13
CA THR A 68 -9.55 -0.92 8.48
C THR A 68 -9.51 -0.36 9.90
N VAL A 69 -8.31 -0.27 10.44
CA VAL A 69 -8.00 0.49 11.65
C VAL A 69 -6.77 1.35 11.40
N GLN A 70 -6.81 2.60 11.86
CA GLN A 70 -5.66 3.49 11.76
C GLN A 70 -4.68 3.22 12.90
N ALA A 71 -3.40 3.18 12.57
CA ALA A 71 -2.33 2.98 13.54
C ALA A 71 -1.09 3.80 13.18
N PHE A 72 -0.48 4.44 14.17
CA PHE A 72 0.87 4.98 14.02
C PHE A 72 1.87 3.84 14.30
N ARG A 73 2.80 3.66 13.36
CA ARG A 73 3.79 2.56 13.35
C ARG A 73 5.13 3.12 12.90
N ASP A 74 5.75 2.51 11.88
CA ASP A 74 7.06 2.89 11.35
C ASP A 74 7.11 4.36 10.90
N ASN A 75 6.00 4.91 10.41
CA ASN A 75 5.85 6.35 10.20
C ASN A 75 5.03 6.96 11.37
N PRO A 76 5.65 7.78 12.25
CA PRO A 76 4.96 8.37 13.38
C PRO A 76 4.15 9.63 13.02
N TYR A 77 4.29 10.15 11.80
CA TYR A 77 3.67 11.41 11.39
C TYR A 77 2.45 11.22 10.48
N PHE A 78 2.18 10.00 10.03
CA PHE A 78 1.03 9.72 9.18
C PHE A 78 0.46 8.34 9.51
N PRO A 79 -0.86 8.22 9.72
CA PRO A 79 -1.45 6.96 10.13
C PRO A 79 -1.34 5.92 9.02
N SER A 80 -0.83 4.75 9.37
CA SER A 80 -0.94 3.55 8.54
C SER A 80 -2.35 2.98 8.65
N LEU A 81 -2.83 2.36 7.58
CA LEU A 81 -4.05 1.55 7.61
C LEU A 81 -3.68 0.09 7.80
N MET A 82 -4.26 -0.52 8.81
CA MET A 82 -4.13 -1.93 9.10
C MET A 82 -5.44 -2.64 8.77
N LEU A 83 -5.39 -3.90 8.34
CA LEU A 83 -6.59 -4.71 8.23
C LEU A 83 -7.20 -4.92 9.61
N LYS A 84 -8.49 -4.60 9.76
CA LYS A 84 -9.25 -4.83 10.98
C LYS A 84 -9.63 -6.30 11.10
N MET A 85 -8.97 -7.00 12.02
CA MET A 85 -9.29 -8.39 12.35
C MET A 85 -10.63 -8.48 13.10
N SER A 86 -11.33 -9.61 12.94
CA SER A 86 -12.62 -9.85 13.58
C SER A 86 -12.51 -9.87 15.11
N ASP A 87 -13.54 -9.45 15.83
CA ASP A 87 -13.56 -9.48 17.29
C ASP A 87 -13.98 -10.85 17.85
N ASN A 88 -13.37 -11.92 17.33
CA ASN A 88 -13.50 -13.27 17.86
C ASN A 88 -12.23 -13.68 18.61
N LYS A 89 -12.27 -14.81 19.30
CA LYS A 89 -11.13 -15.32 20.11
C LYS A 89 -9.84 -15.48 19.29
N GLU A 90 -9.98 -15.88 18.03
CA GLU A 90 -8.85 -16.16 17.12
C GLU A 90 -8.35 -14.91 16.37
N LYS A 91 -9.02 -13.76 16.54
CA LYS A 91 -8.81 -12.54 15.75
C LYS A 91 -8.69 -12.86 14.25
N SER A 92 -9.68 -13.56 13.71
CA SER A 92 -9.65 -14.05 12.32
C SER A 92 -9.80 -12.93 11.30
N CYS A 93 -9.15 -13.08 10.14
CA CYS A 93 -9.35 -12.22 8.98
C CYS A 93 -10.84 -12.23 8.61
N PRO A 94 -11.48 -11.08 8.37
CA PRO A 94 -12.91 -11.02 8.04
C PRO A 94 -13.26 -11.71 6.71
N PHE A 95 -12.26 -11.98 5.87
CA PHE A 95 -12.41 -12.68 4.59
C PHE A 95 -12.08 -14.17 4.67
N LEU A 96 -11.84 -14.70 5.87
CA LEU A 96 -11.58 -16.13 6.06
C LEU A 96 -12.91 -16.90 6.13
N SER A 97 -13.05 -17.91 5.27
CA SER A 97 -14.12 -18.90 5.30
C SER A 97 -13.57 -20.31 5.59
N SER A 98 -14.43 -21.32 5.68
CA SER A 98 -14.02 -22.73 5.78
C SER A 98 -13.15 -23.16 4.58
N ASP A 99 -13.38 -22.57 3.42
CA ASP A 99 -12.75 -22.96 2.16
C ASP A 99 -11.52 -22.08 1.84
N GLY A 100 -11.15 -21.19 2.77
CA GLY A 100 -10.04 -20.26 2.63
C GLY A 100 -10.48 -18.81 2.43
N CYS A 101 -9.63 -18.00 1.80
CA CYS A 101 -9.84 -16.56 1.64
C CYS A 101 -10.89 -16.26 0.54
N THR A 102 -11.97 -15.57 0.89
CA THR A 102 -13.06 -15.24 -0.03
C THR A 102 -12.68 -14.17 -1.06
N ILE A 103 -11.64 -13.37 -0.78
CA ILE A 103 -11.08 -12.37 -1.70
C ILE A 103 -9.71 -12.76 -2.22
N TYR A 104 -9.40 -14.06 -2.36
CA TYR A 104 -8.04 -14.52 -2.64
C TYR A 104 -7.37 -13.80 -3.83
N LYS A 105 -8.09 -13.54 -4.92
CA LYS A 105 -7.56 -12.83 -6.10
C LYS A 105 -7.20 -11.36 -5.82
N ASP A 106 -7.87 -10.73 -4.86
CA ASP A 106 -7.71 -9.33 -4.47
C ASP A 106 -7.07 -9.17 -3.08
N ARG A 107 -6.48 -10.25 -2.56
CA ARG A 107 -5.74 -10.25 -1.29
C ARG A 107 -4.62 -9.21 -1.30
N PRO A 108 -4.35 -8.57 -0.14
CA PRO A 108 -3.38 -7.49 -0.04
C PRO A 108 -1.95 -7.98 -0.30
N PHE A 109 -1.04 -7.01 -0.53
CA PHE A 109 0.37 -7.25 -0.78
C PHE A 109 1.06 -8.10 0.28
N SER A 110 0.72 -7.91 1.56
CA SER A 110 1.29 -8.71 2.67
C SER A 110 0.97 -10.20 2.54
N CYS A 111 -0.27 -10.56 2.21
CA CYS A 111 -0.66 -11.96 1.97
C CYS A 111 -0.02 -12.55 0.71
N ARG A 112 0.14 -11.73 -0.33
CA ARG A 112 0.67 -12.12 -1.64
C ARG A 112 2.19 -12.26 -1.65
N SER A 113 2.86 -11.40 -0.90
CA SER A 113 4.32 -11.39 -0.85
C SER A 113 4.88 -12.55 -0.05
N TYR A 114 4.18 -13.02 1.00
CA TYR A 114 4.67 -14.13 1.83
C TYR A 114 4.99 -15.40 1.01
N PRO A 115 6.20 -15.98 1.10
CA PRO A 115 7.24 -15.69 2.10
C PRO A 115 8.30 -14.67 1.65
N VAL A 116 8.21 -14.15 0.43
CA VAL A 116 9.16 -13.20 -0.15
C VAL A 116 8.82 -11.76 0.27
N GLU A 117 9.47 -11.29 1.32
CA GLU A 117 9.43 -9.88 1.68
C GLU A 117 10.30 -9.03 0.76
N ARG A 118 9.78 -7.87 0.40
CA ARG A 118 10.47 -6.85 -0.39
C ARG A 118 10.71 -5.62 0.48
N ALA A 119 11.96 -5.17 0.56
CA ALA A 119 12.34 -3.91 1.18
C ALA A 119 12.96 -2.97 0.14
N VAL A 120 12.53 -1.72 0.14
CA VAL A 120 13.07 -0.68 -0.76
C VAL A 120 13.90 0.27 0.09
N ALA A 121 15.19 0.35 -0.22
CA ALA A 121 16.10 1.33 0.35
C ALA A 121 16.37 2.43 -0.67
N ARG A 122 16.50 3.66 -0.17
CA ARG A 122 17.08 4.78 -0.91
C ARG A 122 18.54 4.88 -0.48
N ASP A 123 19.47 4.67 -1.40
CA ASP A 123 20.90 4.90 -1.16
C ASP A 123 21.25 6.31 -1.68
N GLY A 124 21.45 7.28 -0.78
CA GLY A 124 22.03 8.60 -1.11
C GLY A 124 21.21 9.52 -2.02
N ASP A 125 21.90 10.47 -2.66
CA ASP A 125 21.38 11.49 -3.60
C ASP A 125 21.10 10.94 -5.02
N GLU A 126 21.37 9.66 -5.27
CA GLU A 126 21.10 9.03 -6.55
C GLU A 126 19.66 8.51 -6.61
N ASN A 127 18.97 8.75 -7.73
CA ASN A 127 17.58 8.35 -7.98
C ASN A 127 17.38 6.81 -8.09
N GLU A 128 18.39 6.00 -7.78
CA GLU A 128 18.34 4.55 -7.91
C GLU A 128 17.78 3.88 -6.65
N ARG A 129 16.63 3.22 -6.78
CA ARG A 129 16.03 2.42 -5.71
C ARG A 129 16.78 1.10 -5.57
N ARG A 130 17.32 0.83 -4.39
CA ARG A 130 17.86 -0.49 -4.07
C ARG A 130 16.78 -1.38 -3.49
N VAL A 131 16.45 -2.44 -4.22
CA VAL A 131 15.47 -3.44 -3.77
C VAL A 131 16.20 -4.63 -3.13
N LEU A 132 15.81 -4.96 -1.91
CA LEU A 132 16.30 -6.12 -1.16
C LEU A 132 15.16 -7.11 -0.94
N TYR A 133 15.48 -8.40 -1.00
CA TYR A 133 14.52 -9.49 -0.77
C TYR A 133 14.92 -10.32 0.45
N PHE A 134 13.90 -10.77 1.18
CA PHE A 134 14.06 -11.62 2.36
C PHE A 134 13.03 -12.75 2.30
N ILE A 135 13.41 -13.92 2.79
CA ILE A 135 12.49 -15.01 3.06
C ILE A 135 12.07 -14.93 4.52
N MET A 136 10.78 -14.76 4.76
CA MET A 136 10.18 -14.79 6.09
C MET A 136 9.72 -16.20 6.44
N ARG A 137 10.02 -16.64 7.68
CA ARG A 137 9.65 -17.96 8.20
C ARG A 137 8.93 -17.79 9.53
N HIS A 138 7.63 -18.03 9.52
CA HIS A 138 6.86 -18.18 10.76
C HIS A 138 6.88 -19.64 11.18
N SER A 139 7.00 -19.91 12.48
CA SER A 139 7.07 -21.28 13.02
C SER A 139 5.86 -22.14 12.67
N TYR A 140 4.67 -21.54 12.57
CA TYR A 140 3.45 -22.22 12.18
C TYR A 140 3.39 -22.56 10.68
N CYS A 141 4.20 -21.92 9.83
CA CYS A 141 4.08 -22.04 8.38
C CYS A 141 4.82 -23.28 7.87
N LEU A 142 4.06 -24.35 7.63
CA LEU A 142 4.56 -25.62 7.11
C LEU A 142 4.81 -25.60 5.60
N GLY A 143 4.35 -24.57 4.87
CA GLY A 143 4.63 -24.43 3.44
C GLY A 143 6.13 -24.38 3.09
N HIS A 144 6.99 -23.98 4.03
CA HIS A 144 8.45 -24.03 3.89
C HIS A 144 9.04 -25.46 3.86
N LYS A 145 8.22 -26.48 4.17
CA LYS A 145 8.61 -27.90 4.14
C LYS A 145 8.23 -28.59 2.83
N GLU A 146 7.44 -27.93 1.99
CA GLU A 146 7.04 -28.44 0.68
C GLU A 146 8.22 -28.51 -0.29
N SER A 147 8.10 -29.32 -1.34
CA SER A 147 9.19 -29.58 -2.27
C SER A 147 9.28 -28.58 -3.42
N ARG A 148 8.25 -27.76 -3.66
CA ARG A 148 8.24 -26.80 -4.76
C ARG A 148 9.28 -25.72 -4.53
N GLU A 149 10.05 -25.43 -5.58
CA GLU A 149 11.15 -24.47 -5.55
C GLU A 149 10.87 -23.26 -6.42
N TRP A 150 11.37 -22.11 -5.96
CA TRP A 150 11.16 -20.81 -6.56
C TRP A 150 12.44 -19.99 -6.52
N THR A 151 12.58 -19.10 -7.49
CA THR A 151 13.38 -17.88 -7.43
C THR A 151 12.48 -16.68 -7.14
N VAL A 152 13.07 -15.54 -6.77
CA VAL A 152 12.28 -14.32 -6.51
C VAL A 152 11.48 -13.87 -7.75
N PRO A 153 12.03 -13.82 -8.98
CA PRO A 153 11.25 -13.45 -10.15
C PRO A 153 10.09 -14.40 -10.44
N GLU A 154 10.29 -15.71 -10.31
CA GLU A 154 9.21 -16.70 -10.50
C GLU A 154 8.09 -16.52 -9.48
N TRP A 155 8.43 -16.24 -8.22
CA TRP A 155 7.44 -15.97 -7.18
C TRP A 155 6.67 -14.67 -7.43
N ILE A 156 7.36 -13.59 -7.83
CA ILE A 156 6.73 -12.31 -8.16
C ILE A 156 5.73 -12.51 -9.31
N GLN A 157 6.09 -13.28 -10.33
CA GLN A 157 5.22 -13.58 -11.46
C GLN A 157 4.03 -14.44 -11.06
N ASP A 158 4.26 -15.55 -10.34
CA ASP A 158 3.21 -16.48 -9.90
C ASP A 158 2.19 -15.80 -8.98
N GLN A 159 2.66 -14.89 -8.13
CA GLN A 159 1.82 -14.14 -7.22
C GLN A 159 1.29 -12.83 -7.81
N GLU A 160 1.58 -12.50 -9.07
CA GLU A 160 1.15 -11.27 -9.77
C GLU A 160 1.56 -9.98 -9.04
N MET A 161 2.78 -9.94 -8.52
CA MET A 161 3.26 -8.87 -7.64
C MET A 161 3.82 -7.66 -8.38
N GLU A 162 4.06 -7.71 -9.70
CA GLU A 162 4.69 -6.62 -10.45
C GLU A 162 3.93 -5.30 -10.31
N VAL A 163 2.60 -5.35 -10.47
CA VAL A 163 1.75 -4.15 -10.34
C VAL A 163 1.74 -3.65 -8.89
N TYR A 164 1.67 -4.55 -7.91
CA TYR A 164 1.71 -4.17 -6.49
C TYR A 164 3.04 -3.52 -6.14
N ASN A 165 4.17 -4.09 -6.57
CA ASN A 165 5.50 -3.54 -6.36
C ASN A 165 5.59 -2.12 -6.94
N LYS A 166 5.11 -1.92 -8.17
CA LYS A 166 5.11 -0.60 -8.81
C LYS A 166 4.25 0.41 -8.05
N MET A 167 3.07 0.03 -7.59
CA MET A 167 2.19 0.94 -6.84
C MET A 167 2.74 1.24 -5.44
N ASN A 168 3.34 0.24 -4.79
CA ASN A 168 3.97 0.41 -3.48
C ASN A 168 5.22 1.28 -3.56
N ASP A 169 5.97 1.24 -4.66
CA ASP A 169 7.11 2.15 -4.89
C ASP A 169 6.66 3.62 -4.96
N LEU A 170 5.52 3.90 -5.60
CA LEU A 170 4.94 5.25 -5.61
C LEU A 170 4.51 5.68 -4.21
N TRP A 171 3.92 4.75 -3.43
CA TRP A 171 3.57 5.03 -2.04
C TRP A 171 4.79 5.32 -1.17
N VAL A 172 5.89 4.58 -1.33
CA VAL A 172 7.14 4.83 -0.60
C VAL A 172 7.65 6.26 -0.83
N ASP A 173 7.47 6.81 -2.04
CA ASP A 173 7.87 8.18 -2.32
C ASP A 173 7.04 9.20 -1.54
N VAL A 174 5.72 9.00 -1.49
CA VAL A 174 4.80 9.86 -0.74
C VAL A 174 5.02 9.71 0.77
N ASP A 175 5.16 8.49 1.27
CA ASP A 175 5.43 8.20 2.68
C ASP A 175 6.74 8.83 3.15
N SER A 176 7.75 8.89 2.27
CA SER A 176 9.01 9.58 2.57
C SER A 176 8.85 11.08 2.79
N ILE A 177 7.92 11.74 2.07
CA ILE A 177 7.58 13.15 2.32
C ILE A 177 6.91 13.29 3.69
N PHE A 178 6.00 12.38 4.03
CA PHE A 178 5.30 12.40 5.31
C PHE A 178 6.25 12.20 6.51
N ARG A 179 7.30 11.38 6.34
CA ARG A 179 8.33 11.16 7.37
C ARG A 179 9.11 12.41 7.75
N ALA A 180 9.14 13.43 6.88
CA ALA A 180 9.74 14.74 7.18
C ALA A 180 8.83 15.63 8.06
N ASN A 181 7.69 15.12 8.54
CA ASN A 181 6.68 15.84 9.32
C ASN A 181 6.22 17.16 8.66
N PRO A 182 5.64 17.11 7.45
CA PRO A 182 5.20 18.32 6.75
C PRO A 182 3.99 19.00 7.41
N TRP A 183 3.41 18.40 8.44
CA TRP A 183 2.28 18.90 9.21
C TRP A 183 2.71 19.85 10.36
N GLY A 184 4.00 19.90 10.67
CA GLY A 184 4.57 20.76 11.72
C GLY A 184 3.93 20.52 13.09
N SER A 185 3.65 21.61 13.81
CA SER A 185 3.06 21.57 15.16
C SER A 185 1.58 21.15 15.18
N GLN A 186 0.87 21.25 14.05
CA GLN A 186 -0.53 20.82 13.98
C GLN A 186 -0.67 19.30 14.08
N GLY A 187 0.34 18.55 13.62
CA GLY A 187 0.36 17.09 13.64
C GLY A 187 -0.94 16.48 13.10
N ASN A 188 -1.52 15.56 13.86
CA ASN A 188 -2.74 14.83 13.52
C ASN A 188 -4.00 15.71 13.35
N HIS A 189 -3.97 16.96 13.82
CA HIS A 189 -5.08 17.90 13.66
C HIS A 189 -4.97 18.72 12.37
N SER A 190 -3.88 18.58 11.60
CA SER A 190 -3.67 19.38 10.41
C SER A 190 -4.73 19.11 9.33
N PRO A 191 -5.39 20.15 8.78
CA PRO A 191 -6.29 19.98 7.65
C PRO A 191 -5.62 19.36 6.43
N THR A 192 -4.33 19.66 6.19
CA THR A 192 -3.58 19.11 5.05
C THR A 192 -3.31 17.62 5.21
N LEU A 193 -3.13 17.12 6.43
CA LEU A 193 -3.04 15.68 6.72
C LEU A 193 -4.33 14.97 6.34
N LYS A 194 -5.50 15.54 6.69
CA LYS A 194 -6.81 14.98 6.31
C LYS A 194 -6.99 14.94 4.79
N MET A 195 -6.52 15.97 4.09
CA MET A 195 -6.53 16.01 2.61
C MET A 195 -5.60 14.95 2.00
N ALA A 196 -4.39 14.78 2.54
CA ALA A 196 -3.47 13.72 2.13
C ALA A 196 -4.06 12.33 2.35
N PHE A 197 -4.67 12.09 3.51
CA PHE A 197 -5.35 10.83 3.83
C PHE A 197 -6.47 10.51 2.84
N MET A 198 -7.33 11.49 2.53
CA MET A 198 -8.37 11.34 1.51
C MET A 198 -7.77 10.97 0.16
N ALA A 199 -6.78 11.74 -0.31
CA ALA A 199 -6.18 11.54 -1.63
C ALA A 199 -5.40 10.23 -1.77
N CYS A 200 -4.91 9.67 -0.67
CA CYS A 200 -4.12 8.43 -0.70
C CYS A 200 -4.99 7.19 -0.48
N PHE A 201 -6.05 7.27 0.34
CA PHE A 201 -6.78 6.08 0.79
C PHE A 201 -8.27 6.05 0.47
N ASN A 202 -8.89 7.19 0.15
CA ASN A 202 -10.33 7.27 -0.10
C ASN A 202 -10.61 7.76 -1.53
N MET A 203 -10.57 6.82 -2.49
CA MET A 203 -10.72 7.13 -3.91
C MET A 203 -12.08 7.73 -4.24
N ASP A 204 -13.17 7.26 -3.62
CA ASP A 204 -14.51 7.80 -3.89
C ASP A 204 -14.63 9.25 -3.38
N MET A 205 -14.16 9.53 -2.17
CA MET A 205 -14.17 10.90 -1.65
C MET A 205 -13.21 11.81 -2.41
N PHE A 206 -12.03 11.31 -2.80
CA PHE A 206 -11.10 12.08 -3.61
C PHE A 206 -11.64 12.34 -5.01
N LYS A 207 -12.36 11.39 -5.61
CA LYS A 207 -13.06 11.57 -6.88
C LYS A 207 -14.07 12.70 -6.80
N ARG A 208 -14.94 12.70 -5.79
CA ARG A 208 -15.88 13.81 -5.54
C ARG A 208 -15.13 15.13 -5.37
N PHE A 209 -14.06 15.15 -4.58
CA PHE A 209 -13.24 16.35 -4.41
C PHE A 209 -12.68 16.88 -5.73
N VAL A 210 -12.19 16.01 -6.63
CA VAL A 210 -11.65 16.42 -7.93
C VAL A 210 -12.76 16.93 -8.87
N PHE A 211 -13.91 16.25 -8.94
CA PHE A 211 -14.92 16.50 -9.97
C PHE A 211 -16.08 17.40 -9.55
N GLU A 212 -16.34 17.52 -8.26
CA GLU A 212 -17.49 18.26 -7.71
C GLU A 212 -17.07 19.54 -6.97
N SER A 213 -15.78 19.91 -7.04
CA SER A 213 -15.26 21.16 -6.47
C SER A 213 -14.62 22.05 -7.55
N SER A 214 -14.04 23.18 -7.14
CA SER A 214 -13.24 24.05 -8.03
C SER A 214 -11.87 23.48 -8.42
N PHE A 215 -11.60 22.19 -8.15
CA PHE A 215 -10.31 21.59 -8.42
C PHE A 215 -9.91 21.67 -9.91
N LEU A 216 -10.78 21.23 -10.83
CA LEU A 216 -10.47 21.23 -12.26
C LEU A 216 -10.33 22.62 -12.87
N SER A 217 -10.87 23.67 -12.23
CA SER A 217 -10.67 25.05 -12.68
C SER A 217 -9.33 25.65 -12.22
N ARG A 218 -8.58 24.96 -11.34
CA ARG A 218 -7.32 25.43 -10.76
C ARG A 218 -6.09 24.75 -11.35
N PHE A 219 -6.25 23.58 -11.95
CA PHE A 219 -5.15 22.77 -12.48
C PHE A 219 -5.28 22.57 -13.98
N ASP A 220 -4.16 22.71 -14.70
CA ASP A 220 -4.08 22.47 -16.13
C ASP A 220 -4.02 20.96 -16.40
N LEU A 221 -5.17 20.37 -16.75
CA LEU A 221 -5.33 18.94 -17.02
C LEU A 221 -5.98 18.74 -18.38
N SER A 222 -5.37 17.91 -19.23
CA SER A 222 -5.96 17.55 -20.53
C SER A 222 -7.26 16.77 -20.37
N GLY A 223 -8.16 16.89 -21.35
CA GLY A 223 -9.41 16.13 -21.39
C GLY A 223 -9.19 14.60 -21.35
N GLU A 224 -8.13 14.11 -21.99
CA GLU A 224 -7.75 12.68 -21.93
C GLU A 224 -7.38 12.24 -20.51
N ARG A 225 -6.60 13.06 -19.78
CA ARG A 225 -6.23 12.77 -18.39
C ARG A 225 -7.49 12.76 -17.52
N ILE A 226 -8.38 13.74 -17.67
CA ILE A 226 -9.66 13.81 -16.96
C ILE A 226 -10.50 12.55 -17.17
N GLU A 227 -10.63 12.07 -18.41
CA GLU A 227 -11.40 10.85 -18.71
C GLU A 227 -10.77 9.59 -18.10
N LYS A 228 -9.43 9.49 -18.07
CA LYS A 228 -8.75 8.40 -17.36
C LYS A 228 -9.04 8.41 -15.86
N LEU A 229 -8.98 9.59 -15.22
CA LEU A 229 -9.27 9.75 -13.80
C LEU A 229 -10.71 9.38 -13.43
N LYS A 230 -11.68 9.59 -14.34
CA LYS A 230 -13.07 9.17 -14.12
C LYS A 230 -13.25 7.64 -14.12
N ARG A 231 -12.45 6.91 -14.89
CA ARG A 231 -12.67 5.48 -15.20
C ARG A 231 -11.78 4.54 -14.41
N SER A 232 -10.70 5.03 -13.80
CA SER A 232 -9.71 4.18 -13.13
C SER A 232 -9.32 4.73 -11.77
N ASP A 233 -9.67 4.01 -10.72
CA ASP A 233 -9.23 4.30 -9.35
C ASP A 233 -7.70 4.25 -9.21
N VAL A 234 -7.04 3.41 -10.01
CA VAL A 234 -5.56 3.33 -10.01
C VAL A 234 -4.95 4.60 -10.58
N GLU A 235 -5.53 5.17 -11.65
CA GLU A 235 -5.07 6.46 -12.17
C GLU A 235 -5.43 7.60 -11.21
N LEU A 236 -6.59 7.53 -10.55
CA LEU A 236 -6.98 8.49 -9.54
C LEU A 236 -6.06 8.45 -8.30
N MET A 237 -5.60 7.27 -7.89
CA MET A 237 -4.63 7.10 -6.80
C MET A 237 -3.28 7.74 -7.14
N LYS A 238 -2.75 7.47 -8.33
CA LYS A 238 -1.50 8.11 -8.81
C LYS A 238 -1.66 9.63 -8.83
N PHE A 239 -2.81 10.12 -9.29
CA PHE A 239 -3.13 11.54 -9.26
C PHE A 239 -3.22 12.10 -7.84
N GLY A 240 -3.74 11.31 -6.89
CA GLY A 240 -3.75 11.64 -5.47
C GLY A 240 -2.33 11.78 -4.91
N PHE A 241 -1.40 10.93 -5.32
CA PHE A 241 0.01 11.03 -4.95
C PHE A 241 0.68 12.27 -5.56
N ASP A 242 0.43 12.55 -6.84
CA ASP A 242 0.92 13.76 -7.51
C ASP A 242 0.41 15.03 -6.82
N TRP A 243 -0.89 15.05 -6.50
CA TRP A 243 -1.51 16.19 -5.81
C TRP A 243 -0.98 16.36 -4.40
N THR A 244 -0.84 15.26 -3.67
CA THR A 244 -0.27 15.27 -2.31
C THR A 244 1.15 15.80 -2.29
N THR A 245 1.98 15.32 -3.22
CA THR A 245 3.33 15.83 -3.41
C THR A 245 3.30 17.33 -3.71
N PHE A 246 2.51 17.77 -4.70
CA PHE A 246 2.42 19.17 -5.11
C PHE A 246 2.05 20.12 -3.98
N PHE A 247 1.02 19.82 -3.18
CA PHE A 247 0.61 20.78 -2.15
C PHE A 247 1.56 20.81 -0.95
N LEU A 248 2.34 19.75 -0.71
CA LEU A 248 3.30 19.66 0.38
C LEU A 248 4.67 20.23 0.02
N THR A 249 5.15 19.98 -1.19
CA THR A 249 6.53 20.32 -1.61
C THR A 249 6.59 21.42 -2.66
N ARG A 250 5.46 21.81 -3.25
CA ARG A 250 5.39 22.70 -4.43
C ARG A 250 6.14 22.17 -5.66
N SER A 251 6.42 20.87 -5.70
CA SER A 251 7.06 20.18 -6.82
C SER A 251 6.16 19.07 -7.38
N GLY A 252 6.54 18.49 -8.53
CA GLY A 252 5.81 17.41 -9.17
C GLY A 252 5.08 17.82 -10.45
N PRO A 253 4.27 16.92 -11.03
CA PRO A 253 3.76 17.05 -12.39
C PRO A 253 2.49 17.92 -12.52
N LEU A 254 1.98 18.49 -11.43
CA LEU A 254 0.79 19.35 -11.48
C LEU A 254 1.15 20.82 -11.72
N VAL A 255 0.41 21.44 -12.62
CA VAL A 255 0.57 22.85 -13.01
C VAL A 255 -0.73 23.58 -12.73
N LEU A 256 -0.64 24.77 -12.12
CA LEU A 256 -1.80 25.64 -11.91
C LEU A 256 -2.20 26.31 -13.23
N THR A 257 -3.50 26.46 -13.46
CA THR A 257 -4.02 27.28 -14.55
C THR A 257 -3.53 28.72 -14.38
N ARG A 258 -2.99 29.33 -15.43
CA ARG A 258 -2.61 30.75 -15.39
C ARG A 258 -3.86 31.62 -15.18
N PRO A 259 -3.80 32.69 -14.38
CA PRO A 259 -4.88 33.67 -14.32
C PRO A 259 -5.15 34.20 -15.73
N GLN A 260 -6.42 34.23 -16.15
CA GLN A 260 -6.77 35.02 -17.33
C GLN A 260 -6.56 36.49 -16.97
N THR A 261 -5.48 37.09 -17.47
CA THR A 261 -5.36 38.54 -17.52
C THR A 261 -6.38 39.01 -18.55
N ASN A 262 -7.55 39.48 -18.10
CA ASN A 262 -8.45 40.21 -18.98
C ASN A 262 -7.65 41.39 -19.56
N PRO A 263 -7.56 41.55 -20.90
CA PRO A 263 -7.08 42.79 -21.46
C PRO A 263 -8.07 43.89 -21.06
N SER A 264 -7.57 44.89 -20.34
CA SER A 264 -8.26 46.12 -20.01
C SER A 264 -8.73 46.86 -21.26
#